data_AF-A0A958GTY2-F1
#
_entry.id   AF-A0A958GTY2-F1
#
_cell.length_a   1.000
_cell.length_b   1.000
_cell.length_c   1.000
_cell.angle_alpha   90.00
_cell.angle_beta   90.00
_cell.angle_gamma   90.00
#
_symmetry.space_group_name_H-M   'P 1'
#
loop_
_entity.id
_entity.type
_entity.pdbx_description
1 polymer ?
#
loop_
_entity_poly.entity_id
_entity_poly.type
_entity_poly.pdbx_seq_one_letter_code
_entity_poly.pdbx_strand_id
1 'polypeptide(L)'
;MTTTSSDKKGNARPTKESTGAVLGADASRGNIAGNPELAANDDGSLFSDALKQLDQALQHVSLEQDTLELLRAPKFVFSFSVPVRRDDGSLAVFKGYRVQYNDFCGPCKGGIRFHPSVNLDEVQSLAFWMTVKTAVVQLPFGGGKGGVICDPHNLSAREQEQICRGWIRQLARNVGPVSDVPAPDVMTNPQHMLWMLDEYEHIAGGHYPGMITGKPVGMGGSLGRTEATGYGVVYCLREALAEKGLAAADTTASVQGFGNVAQYAIEAYQQ
;
A
#
# COMPACT_ATOMS: atom_id res chain seq x y z
N MET A 1 21.46 19.83 71.90
CA MET A 1 20.47 19.23 72.82
C MET A 1 19.77 18.12 72.05
N THR A 2 20.24 16.86 72.18
CA THR A 2 19.66 15.80 73.05
C THR A 2 18.25 15.40 72.58
N THR A 3 17.86 14.15 72.31
CA THR A 3 18.26 12.77 72.71
C THR A 3 17.40 11.80 71.87
N THR A 4 17.91 10.73 71.25
CA THR A 4 17.91 9.29 71.67
C THR A 4 16.76 8.78 72.56
N SER A 5 16.23 7.58 72.21
CA SER A 5 15.70 6.47 73.05
C SER A 5 14.60 5.71 72.27
N SER A 6 14.48 4.39 72.18
CA SER A 6 15.18 3.23 72.78
C SER A 6 14.62 1.93 72.16
N ASP A 7 15.53 0.97 71.96
CA ASP A 7 15.46 -0.50 72.02
C ASP A 7 14.13 -1.22 72.36
N LYS A 8 13.88 -2.36 71.69
CA LYS A 8 14.16 -3.71 72.26
C LYS A 8 14.00 -4.88 71.28
N LYS A 9 14.97 -5.78 71.38
CA LYS A 9 15.12 -7.10 70.74
C LYS A 9 14.14 -8.14 71.28
N GLY A 10 13.80 -9.13 70.45
CA GLY A 10 13.24 -10.42 70.86
C GLY A 10 13.35 -11.45 69.74
N ASN A 11 14.34 -12.33 69.83
CA ASN A 11 14.69 -13.38 68.87
C ASN A 11 14.14 -14.73 69.36
N ALA A 12 13.45 -15.49 68.50
CA ALA A 12 13.33 -16.96 68.63
C ALA A 12 13.08 -17.60 67.26
N ARG A 13 14.03 -18.45 66.84
CA ARG A 13 14.00 -19.45 65.75
C ARG A 13 14.08 -20.85 66.43
N PRO A 14 14.00 -22.00 65.74
CA PRO A 14 13.52 -22.32 64.38
C PRO A 14 12.65 -23.61 64.31
N THR A 15 12.12 -23.94 63.13
CA THR A 15 11.89 -25.35 62.73
C THR A 15 12.46 -25.58 61.33
N LYS A 16 13.45 -26.49 61.24
CA LYS A 16 13.93 -27.19 60.02
C LYS A 16 12.84 -28.21 59.63
N GLU A 17 12.61 -28.62 58.38
CA GLU A 17 13.42 -29.24 57.32
C GLU A 17 12.45 -29.35 56.09
N SER A 18 12.78 -29.52 54.81
CA SER A 18 13.88 -30.21 54.14
C SER A 18 13.95 -29.79 52.65
N THR A 19 15.18 -29.62 52.17
CA THR A 19 15.73 -29.83 50.82
C THR A 19 14.82 -30.23 49.65
N GLY A 20 14.97 -29.52 48.52
CA GLY A 20 14.49 -29.96 47.20
C GLY A 20 14.93 -29.07 46.04
N ALA A 21 16.09 -29.40 45.47
CA ALA A 21 16.56 -29.20 44.09
C ALA A 21 16.34 -27.87 43.33
N VAL A 22 17.46 -27.25 42.97
CA VAL A 22 17.63 -26.30 41.87
C VAL A 22 17.41 -27.02 40.53
N LEU A 23 16.41 -26.59 39.76
CA LEU A 23 16.22 -26.88 38.34
C LEU A 23 15.84 -25.52 37.71
N GLY A 24 16.72 -24.87 36.96
CA GLY A 24 16.95 -25.21 35.56
C GLY A 24 16.06 -24.30 34.73
N ALA A 25 16.60 -23.16 34.29
CA ALA A 25 15.91 -22.23 33.41
C ALA A 25 15.63 -22.92 32.06
N ASP A 26 14.40 -23.39 31.87
CA ASP A 26 13.93 -23.82 30.55
C ASP A 26 13.40 -22.60 29.81
N ALA A 27 14.26 -22.07 28.93
CA ALA A 27 13.91 -21.05 27.95
C ALA A 27 13.18 -21.72 26.77
N SER A 28 12.03 -22.33 27.01
CA SER A 28 11.08 -22.68 25.95
C SER A 28 10.25 -21.44 25.62
N ARG A 29 10.90 -20.47 24.94
CA ARG A 29 10.18 -19.44 24.19
C ARG A 29 9.28 -20.15 23.20
N GLY A 30 7.97 -20.12 23.47
CA GLY A 30 6.95 -20.48 22.50
C GLY A 30 7.22 -19.73 21.20
N ASN A 31 7.60 -20.49 20.19
CA ASN A 31 7.75 -20.04 18.82
C ASN A 31 6.36 -19.61 18.36
N ILE A 32 6.05 -18.32 18.48
CA ILE A 32 4.91 -17.73 17.78
C ILE A 32 5.33 -17.79 16.32
N ALA A 33 4.90 -18.84 15.62
CA ALA A 33 5.14 -19.01 14.21
C ALA A 33 4.73 -17.71 13.50
N GLY A 34 5.72 -16.95 13.05
CA GLY A 34 5.50 -15.80 12.18
C GLY A 34 4.68 -16.25 11.00
N ASN A 35 3.67 -15.46 10.63
CA ASN A 35 2.83 -15.75 9.48
C ASN A 35 3.73 -15.97 8.23
N PRO A 36 3.76 -17.17 7.64
CA PRO A 36 4.69 -17.50 6.56
C PRO A 36 4.46 -16.66 5.28
N GLU A 37 3.33 -15.97 5.15
CA GLU A 37 3.06 -15.01 4.06
C GLU A 37 3.91 -13.72 4.14
N LEU A 38 4.51 -13.40 5.30
CA LEU A 38 5.34 -12.19 5.47
C LEU A 38 6.83 -12.44 5.26
N ALA A 39 7.24 -13.69 5.01
CA ALA A 39 8.64 -14.13 5.06
C ALA A 39 9.08 -14.93 3.82
N ALA A 40 8.64 -14.53 2.62
CA ALA A 40 9.18 -15.06 1.38
C ALA A 40 9.79 -13.93 0.54
N ASN A 41 11.01 -13.52 0.92
CA ASN A 41 11.94 -12.97 -0.06
C ASN A 41 12.44 -14.16 -0.91
N ASP A 42 11.57 -14.69 -1.77
CA ASP A 42 11.95 -15.72 -2.73
C ASP A 42 12.80 -15.06 -3.82
N ASP A 43 13.94 -15.66 -4.16
CA ASP A 43 14.83 -15.12 -5.18
C ASP A 43 14.16 -15.26 -6.55
N GLY A 44 13.53 -14.17 -7.02
CA GLY A 44 12.69 -14.15 -8.22
C GLY A 44 11.30 -13.51 -8.02
N SER A 45 10.96 -13.06 -6.81
CA SER A 45 9.73 -12.30 -6.57
C SER A 45 9.82 -10.86 -7.13
N LEU A 46 8.67 -10.25 -7.47
CA LEU A 46 8.62 -8.86 -7.93
C LEU A 46 9.15 -7.90 -6.85
N PHE A 47 8.93 -8.23 -5.58
CA PHE A 47 9.36 -7.39 -4.49
C PHE A 47 10.87 -7.48 -4.28
N SER A 48 11.43 -8.68 -4.40
CA SER A 48 12.89 -8.89 -4.42
C SER A 48 13.55 -8.08 -5.53
N ASP A 49 12.98 -8.06 -6.73
CA ASP A 49 13.50 -7.27 -7.85
C ASP A 49 13.40 -5.75 -7.59
N ALA A 50 12.34 -5.29 -6.94
CA ALA A 50 12.23 -3.89 -6.50
C ALA A 50 13.32 -3.51 -5.47
N LEU A 51 13.62 -4.41 -4.52
CA LEU A 51 14.69 -4.20 -3.55
C LEU A 51 16.08 -4.25 -4.20
N LYS A 52 16.30 -5.08 -5.22
CA LYS A 52 17.55 -5.07 -6.01
C LYS A 52 17.75 -3.72 -6.71
N GLN A 53 16.69 -3.11 -7.23
CA GLN A 53 16.76 -1.75 -7.81
C GLN A 53 17.02 -0.68 -6.74
N LEU A 54 16.42 -0.81 -5.55
CA LEU A 54 16.75 0.04 -4.41
C LEU A 54 18.24 -0.06 -4.06
N ASP A 55 18.78 -1.27 -3.96
CA ASP A 55 20.19 -1.51 -3.64
C ASP A 55 21.14 -0.88 -4.65
N GLN A 56 20.80 -0.91 -5.94
CA GLN A 56 21.56 -0.21 -6.97
C GLN A 56 21.53 1.31 -6.77
N ALA A 57 20.36 1.89 -6.50
CA ALA A 57 20.24 3.33 -6.25
C ALA A 57 21.00 3.77 -4.98
N LEU A 58 20.99 2.94 -3.94
CA LEU A 58 21.67 3.20 -2.67
C LEU A 58 23.20 3.26 -2.80
N GLN A 59 23.80 2.72 -3.86
CA GLN A 59 25.24 2.86 -4.11
C GLN A 59 25.67 4.31 -4.38
N HIS A 60 24.71 5.18 -4.74
CA HIS A 60 24.96 6.57 -5.09
C HIS A 60 24.69 7.56 -3.95
N VAL A 61 24.27 7.08 -2.78
CA VAL A 61 23.92 7.92 -1.63
C VAL A 61 24.44 7.31 -0.33
N SER A 62 24.89 8.16 0.60
CA SER A 62 25.24 7.72 1.95
C SER A 62 24.03 7.93 2.86
N LEU A 63 23.50 6.83 3.41
CA LEU A 63 22.38 6.84 4.34
C LEU A 63 22.75 6.06 5.61
N GLU A 64 22.14 6.44 6.73
CA GLU A 64 22.26 5.70 7.98
C GLU A 64 21.59 4.33 7.86
N GLN A 65 22.15 3.33 8.54
CA GLN A 65 21.66 1.95 8.49
C GLN A 65 20.18 1.85 8.84
N ASP A 66 19.73 2.58 9.85
CA ASP A 66 18.33 2.63 10.29
C ASP A 66 17.40 3.11 9.17
N THR A 67 17.85 4.08 8.36
CA THR A 67 17.09 4.57 7.20
C THR A 67 16.99 3.50 6.12
N LEU A 68 18.08 2.75 5.87
CA LEU A 68 18.09 1.65 4.91
C LEU A 68 17.12 0.54 5.31
N GLU A 69 17.07 0.19 6.59
CA GLU A 69 16.14 -0.83 7.09
C GLU A 69 14.69 -0.40 6.93
N LEU A 70 14.37 0.87 7.22
CA LEU A 70 13.04 1.43 6.99
C LEU A 70 12.62 1.44 5.52
N LEU A 71 13.56 1.65 4.59
CA LEU A 71 13.27 1.67 3.15
C LEU A 71 13.03 0.28 2.56
N ARG A 72 13.44 -0.80 3.24
CA ARG A 72 13.29 -2.18 2.75
C ARG A 72 11.97 -2.84 3.15
N ALA A 73 11.26 -2.29 4.14
CA ALA A 73 10.08 -2.91 4.71
C ALA A 73 8.83 -2.04 4.55
N PRO A 74 7.67 -2.61 4.16
CA PRO A 74 6.41 -1.89 4.17
C PRO A 74 5.96 -1.61 5.62
N LYS A 75 5.44 -0.40 5.87
CA LYS A 75 4.89 0.01 7.17
C LYS A 75 3.68 -0.83 7.61
N PHE A 76 2.72 -1.04 6.70
CA PHE A 76 1.55 -1.89 6.96
C PHE A 76 1.21 -2.76 5.75
N VAL A 77 0.83 -4.01 6.05
CA VAL A 77 0.31 -4.97 5.08
C VAL A 77 -1.03 -5.49 5.62
N PHE A 78 -2.11 -5.14 4.92
CA PHE A 78 -3.46 -5.60 5.21
C PHE A 78 -3.85 -6.72 4.24
N SER A 79 -4.35 -7.82 4.78
CA SER A 79 -4.80 -9.02 4.05
C SER A 79 -6.14 -9.43 4.63
N PHE A 80 -7.20 -9.40 3.82
CA PHE A 80 -8.58 -9.55 4.31
C PHE A 80 -9.48 -10.24 3.29
N SER A 81 -10.66 -10.65 3.75
CA SER A 81 -11.67 -11.31 2.93
C SER A 81 -12.88 -10.40 2.75
N VAL A 82 -13.44 -10.41 1.54
CA VAL A 82 -14.63 -9.63 1.16
C VAL A 82 -15.73 -10.61 0.74
N PRO A 83 -16.66 -10.98 1.65
CA PRO A 83 -17.77 -11.85 1.32
C PRO A 83 -18.82 -11.10 0.50
N VAL A 84 -19.27 -11.71 -0.61
CA VAL A 84 -20.28 -11.15 -1.51
C VAL A 84 -21.32 -12.20 -1.84
N ARG A 85 -22.58 -11.84 -1.65
CA ARG A 85 -23.73 -12.63 -2.14
C ARG A 85 -23.90 -12.39 -3.63
N ARG A 86 -23.62 -13.42 -4.43
CA ARG A 86 -23.74 -13.41 -5.89
C ARG A 86 -25.19 -13.28 -6.34
N ASP A 87 -25.39 -12.94 -7.61
CA ASP A 87 -26.73 -12.80 -8.20
C ASP A 87 -27.53 -14.10 -8.21
N ASP A 88 -26.84 -15.25 -8.26
CA ASP A 88 -27.44 -16.59 -8.15
C ASP A 88 -27.74 -17.02 -6.70
N GLY A 89 -27.48 -16.15 -5.71
CA GLY A 89 -27.67 -16.42 -4.28
C GLY A 89 -26.50 -17.16 -3.61
N SER A 90 -25.50 -17.62 -4.37
CA SER A 90 -24.29 -18.23 -3.82
C SER A 90 -23.45 -17.21 -3.05
N LEU A 91 -22.62 -17.69 -2.12
CA LEU A 91 -21.65 -16.85 -1.41
C LEU A 91 -20.29 -17.01 -2.08
N ALA A 92 -19.71 -15.91 -2.55
CA ALA A 92 -18.31 -15.84 -2.97
C ALA A 92 -17.51 -15.06 -1.93
N VAL A 93 -16.27 -15.46 -1.68
CA VAL A 93 -15.35 -14.75 -0.78
C VAL A 93 -14.12 -14.33 -1.58
N PHE A 94 -13.94 -13.03 -1.74
CA PHE A 94 -12.82 -12.46 -2.49
C PHE A 94 -11.69 -12.09 -1.54
N LYS A 95 -10.44 -12.36 -1.91
CA LYS A 95 -9.27 -11.93 -1.14
C LYS A 95 -8.88 -10.50 -1.55
N GLY A 96 -8.66 -9.65 -0.56
CA GLY A 96 -8.23 -8.27 -0.73
C GLY A 96 -6.93 -7.97 -0.01
N TYR A 97 -6.19 -7.01 -0.56
CA TYR A 97 -4.94 -6.49 0.01
C TYR A 97 -4.93 -4.96 0.02
N ARG A 98 -4.26 -4.38 1.02
CA ARG A 98 -3.78 -2.99 1.00
C ARG A 98 -2.41 -2.95 1.65
N VAL A 99 -1.43 -2.38 0.96
CA VAL A 99 -0.10 -2.11 1.49
C VAL A 99 0.08 -0.61 1.60
N GLN A 100 0.50 -0.16 2.76
CA GLN A 100 0.97 1.20 3.02
C GLN A 100 2.48 1.07 3.24
N TYR A 101 3.27 1.39 2.22
CA TYR A 101 4.68 1.07 2.22
C TYR A 101 5.47 2.05 3.09
N ASN A 102 5.30 3.34 2.84
CA ASN A 102 5.97 4.40 3.57
C ASN A 102 5.08 5.65 3.52
N ASP A 103 4.95 6.36 4.63
CA ASP A 103 4.13 7.56 4.79
C ASP A 103 4.95 8.78 5.28
N PHE A 104 6.27 8.73 5.14
CA PHE A 104 7.17 9.76 5.67
C PHE A 104 6.94 11.12 5.01
N CYS A 105 6.76 11.16 3.69
CA CYS A 105 6.50 12.40 2.95
C CYS A 105 5.04 12.86 3.03
N GLY A 106 4.15 12.08 3.63
CA GLY A 106 2.72 12.38 3.72
C GLY A 106 1.83 11.12 3.57
N PRO A 107 0.51 11.30 3.39
CA PRO A 107 -0.43 10.21 3.28
C PRO A 107 -0.04 9.19 2.21
N CYS A 108 -0.29 7.91 2.42
CA CYS A 108 -0.04 6.91 1.39
C CYS A 108 -0.92 7.19 0.16
N LYS A 109 -0.35 7.10 -1.05
CA LYS A 109 -1.10 7.23 -2.31
C LYS A 109 -0.93 5.98 -3.15
N GLY A 110 -2.04 5.42 -3.61
CA GLY A 110 -1.98 4.15 -4.32
C GLY A 110 -3.28 3.65 -4.93
N GLY A 111 -3.21 3.17 -6.17
CA GLY A 111 -4.36 2.56 -6.85
C GLY A 111 -4.85 1.24 -6.23
N ILE A 112 -6.08 0.85 -6.55
CA ILE A 112 -6.66 -0.46 -6.21
C ILE A 112 -6.87 -1.25 -7.51
N ARG A 113 -6.22 -2.41 -7.61
CA ARG A 113 -6.27 -3.29 -8.79
C ARG A 113 -7.31 -4.40 -8.61
N PHE A 114 -8.18 -4.59 -9.60
CA PHE A 114 -9.00 -5.79 -9.70
C PHE A 114 -8.38 -6.68 -10.78
N HIS A 115 -7.85 -7.84 -10.40
CA HIS A 115 -7.31 -8.79 -11.37
C HIS A 115 -7.28 -10.21 -10.75
N PRO A 116 -7.57 -11.28 -11.53
CA PRO A 116 -7.56 -12.66 -11.00
C PRO A 116 -6.17 -13.13 -10.52
N SER A 117 -5.09 -12.51 -11.00
CA SER A 117 -3.71 -12.85 -10.64
C SER A 117 -3.10 -11.96 -9.55
N VAL A 118 -3.87 -11.03 -8.95
CA VAL A 118 -3.36 -10.20 -7.85
C VAL A 118 -2.82 -11.11 -6.75
N ASN A 119 -1.63 -10.80 -6.27
CA ASN A 119 -1.02 -11.44 -5.12
C ASN A 119 -0.32 -10.40 -4.23
N LEU A 120 0.07 -10.81 -3.03
CA LEU A 120 0.65 -9.89 -2.04
C LEU A 120 2.00 -9.32 -2.50
N ASP A 121 2.88 -10.14 -3.09
CA ASP A 121 4.20 -9.74 -3.58
C ASP A 121 4.09 -8.62 -4.64
N GLU A 122 3.16 -8.77 -5.59
CA GLU A 122 2.86 -7.73 -6.58
C GLU A 122 2.37 -6.43 -5.92
N VAL A 123 1.45 -6.51 -4.96
CA VAL A 123 0.89 -5.32 -4.29
C VAL A 123 1.96 -4.61 -3.45
N GLN A 124 2.84 -5.35 -2.77
CA GLN A 124 3.98 -4.77 -2.02
C GLN A 124 4.95 -4.06 -2.96
N SER A 125 5.33 -4.70 -4.06
CA SER A 125 6.20 -4.13 -5.09
C SER A 125 5.65 -2.84 -5.66
N LEU A 126 4.36 -2.84 -6.02
CA LEU A 126 3.70 -1.65 -6.57
C LEU A 126 3.55 -0.54 -5.53
N ALA A 127 3.39 -0.87 -4.23
CA ALA A 127 3.35 0.12 -3.16
C ALA A 127 4.73 0.77 -2.94
N PHE A 128 5.81 -0.01 -3.02
CA PHE A 128 7.18 0.52 -3.05
C PHE A 128 7.38 1.48 -4.22
N TRP A 129 6.97 1.09 -5.44
CA TRP A 129 7.08 1.95 -6.61
C TRP A 129 6.26 3.25 -6.48
N MET A 130 5.14 3.22 -5.77
CA MET A 130 4.39 4.44 -5.47
C MET A 130 5.16 5.37 -4.51
N THR A 131 5.89 4.83 -3.53
CA THR A 131 6.77 5.61 -2.64
C THR A 131 7.84 6.31 -3.46
N VAL A 132 8.57 5.56 -4.29
CA VAL A 132 9.65 6.10 -5.12
C VAL A 132 9.11 7.14 -6.10
N LYS A 133 8.03 6.82 -6.82
CA LYS A 133 7.43 7.72 -7.81
C LYS A 133 7.03 9.06 -7.19
N THR A 134 6.32 9.03 -6.06
CA THR A 134 5.83 10.25 -5.41
C THR A 134 6.99 11.10 -4.89
N ALA A 135 8.06 10.48 -4.37
CA ALA A 135 9.27 11.18 -3.97
C ALA A 135 10.01 11.82 -5.16
N VAL A 136 10.20 11.09 -6.26
CA VAL A 136 10.91 11.59 -7.47
C VAL A 136 10.23 12.82 -8.06
N VAL A 137 8.89 12.81 -8.12
CA VAL A 137 8.11 13.96 -8.62
C VAL A 137 7.72 14.97 -7.52
N GLN A 138 8.33 14.86 -6.33
CA GLN A 138 8.18 15.78 -5.20
C GLN A 138 6.72 16.03 -4.77
N LEU A 139 5.90 14.98 -4.81
CA LEU A 139 4.55 15.04 -4.27
C LEU A 139 4.59 14.74 -2.76
N PRO A 140 3.78 15.44 -1.94
CA PRO A 140 3.71 15.23 -0.48
C PRO A 140 2.89 13.98 -0.14
N PHE A 141 3.29 12.85 -0.69
CA PHE A 141 2.66 11.55 -0.52
C PHE A 141 3.69 10.48 -0.23
N GLY A 142 3.25 9.51 0.55
CA GLY A 142 3.89 8.20 0.64
C GLY A 142 3.42 7.25 -0.47
N GLY A 143 3.84 5.99 -0.37
CA GLY A 143 3.45 4.94 -1.30
C GLY A 143 2.45 3.96 -0.70
N GLY A 144 1.35 3.74 -1.42
CA GLY A 144 0.42 2.65 -1.12
C GLY A 144 0.04 1.86 -2.37
N LYS A 145 -0.58 0.70 -2.18
CA LYS A 145 -1.24 -0.05 -3.25
C LYS A 145 -2.26 -1.01 -2.68
N GLY A 146 -3.40 -1.18 -3.33
CA GLY A 146 -4.37 -2.20 -2.98
C GLY A 146 -4.69 -3.12 -4.15
N GLY A 147 -5.33 -4.24 -3.84
CA GLY A 147 -5.87 -5.11 -4.85
C GLY A 147 -6.95 -6.02 -4.32
N VAL A 148 -7.76 -6.57 -5.23
CA VAL A 148 -8.73 -7.63 -4.96
C VAL A 148 -8.53 -8.70 -6.03
N ILE A 149 -8.45 -9.95 -5.59
CA ILE A 149 -8.35 -11.12 -6.48
C ILE A 149 -9.74 -11.37 -7.08
N CYS A 150 -10.04 -10.71 -8.20
CA CYS A 150 -11.28 -10.89 -8.94
C CYS A 150 -11.12 -10.49 -10.41
N ASP A 151 -11.98 -11.02 -11.28
CA ASP A 151 -12.13 -10.53 -12.65
C ASP A 151 -13.48 -9.81 -12.77
N PRO A 152 -13.50 -8.47 -12.86
CA PRO A 152 -14.74 -7.71 -12.90
C PRO A 152 -15.59 -7.98 -14.16
N HIS A 153 -15.02 -8.53 -15.23
CA HIS A 153 -15.78 -8.91 -16.42
C HIS A 153 -16.75 -10.08 -16.17
N ASN A 154 -16.46 -10.90 -15.14
CA ASN A 154 -17.28 -12.05 -14.74
C ASN A 154 -18.22 -11.71 -13.56
N LEU A 155 -18.36 -10.42 -13.23
CA LEU A 155 -19.15 -9.93 -12.12
C LEU A 155 -20.18 -8.91 -12.62
N SER A 156 -21.40 -8.99 -12.09
CA SER A 156 -22.38 -7.94 -12.36
C SER A 156 -22.00 -6.62 -11.68
N ALA A 157 -22.60 -5.52 -12.11
CA ALA A 157 -22.39 -4.21 -11.47
C ALA A 157 -22.70 -4.25 -9.96
N ARG A 158 -23.75 -4.99 -9.56
CA ARG A 158 -24.12 -5.16 -8.15
C ARG A 158 -23.04 -5.92 -7.39
N GLU A 159 -22.51 -7.00 -7.97
CA GLU A 159 -21.43 -7.78 -7.34
C GLU A 159 -20.15 -6.94 -7.21
N GLN A 160 -19.79 -6.16 -8.23
CA GLN A 160 -18.65 -5.23 -8.19
C GLN A 160 -18.82 -4.14 -7.13
N GLU A 161 -20.02 -3.58 -7.00
CA GLU A 161 -20.36 -2.62 -5.95
C GLU A 161 -20.17 -3.23 -4.56
N GLN A 162 -20.67 -4.45 -4.33
CA GLN A 162 -20.51 -5.14 -3.05
C GLN A 162 -19.03 -5.41 -2.71
N ILE A 163 -18.19 -5.71 -3.71
CA ILE A 163 -16.74 -5.80 -3.50
C ILE A 163 -16.17 -4.46 -3.06
N CYS A 164 -16.53 -3.37 -3.74
CA CYS A 164 -16.05 -2.01 -3.41
C CYS A 164 -16.42 -1.60 -1.99
N ARG A 165 -17.70 -1.77 -1.63
CA ARG A 165 -18.20 -1.46 -0.29
C ARG A 165 -17.56 -2.36 0.77
N GLY A 166 -17.47 -3.65 0.47
CA GLY A 166 -16.83 -4.63 1.35
C GLY A 166 -15.35 -4.32 1.62
N TRP A 167 -14.61 -3.88 0.61
CA TRP A 167 -13.22 -3.44 0.75
C TRP A 167 -13.09 -2.26 1.72
N ILE A 168 -13.96 -1.26 1.58
CA ILE A 168 -13.96 -0.09 2.47
C ILE A 168 -14.33 -0.46 3.90
N ARG A 169 -15.31 -1.35 4.11
CA ARG A 169 -15.68 -1.82 5.45
C ARG A 169 -14.49 -2.46 6.20
N GLN A 170 -13.57 -3.10 5.49
CA GLN A 170 -12.36 -3.67 6.11
C GLN A 170 -11.32 -2.62 6.49
N LEU A 171 -11.30 -1.47 5.81
CA LEU A 171 -10.19 -0.51 5.88
C LEU A 171 -10.61 0.92 6.25
N ALA A 172 -11.87 1.19 6.55
CA ALA A 172 -12.38 2.55 6.78
C ALA A 172 -11.62 3.33 7.87
N ARG A 173 -10.97 2.63 8.83
CA ARG A 173 -10.14 3.24 9.88
C ARG A 173 -8.69 3.49 9.46
N ASN A 174 -8.25 2.87 8.36
CA ASN A 174 -6.89 2.88 7.85
C ASN A 174 -6.73 3.72 6.58
N VAL A 175 -7.84 4.06 5.91
CA VAL A 175 -7.89 4.98 4.77
C VAL A 175 -8.53 6.31 5.15
N GLY A 176 -8.20 7.36 4.43
CA GLY A 176 -8.70 8.71 4.71
C GLY A 176 -7.92 9.79 3.98
N PRO A 177 -8.49 11.00 3.89
CA PRO A 177 -7.90 12.11 3.12
C PRO A 177 -6.52 12.55 3.64
N VAL A 178 -6.19 12.23 4.89
CA VAL A 178 -4.94 12.62 5.57
C VAL A 178 -4.07 11.43 5.99
N SER A 179 -4.44 10.20 5.61
CA SER A 179 -3.72 8.98 6.02
C SER A 179 -3.35 8.09 4.84
N ASP A 180 -4.33 7.71 4.03
CA ASP A 180 -4.13 6.86 2.85
C ASP A 180 -5.26 7.10 1.84
N VAL A 181 -4.88 7.52 0.63
CA VAL A 181 -5.77 8.02 -0.42
C VAL A 181 -5.74 7.07 -1.62
N PRO A 182 -6.74 6.19 -1.79
CA PRO A 182 -6.79 5.26 -2.91
C PRO A 182 -7.02 5.94 -4.28
N ALA A 183 -6.92 5.15 -5.35
CA ALA A 183 -7.18 5.58 -6.73
C ALA A 183 -7.58 4.36 -7.60
N PRO A 184 -7.99 4.59 -8.87
CA PRO A 184 -8.08 3.52 -9.84
C PRO A 184 -6.72 2.90 -10.17
N ASP A 185 -6.75 1.65 -10.59
CA ASP A 185 -5.67 0.91 -11.22
C ASP A 185 -6.28 -0.07 -12.25
N VAL A 186 -5.55 -1.12 -12.64
CA VAL A 186 -6.03 -2.11 -13.62
C VAL A 186 -7.40 -2.65 -13.21
N MET A 187 -8.32 -2.57 -14.17
CA MET A 187 -9.74 -2.97 -14.11
C MET A 187 -10.57 -2.34 -12.97
N THR A 188 -10.11 -1.22 -12.40
CA THR A 188 -10.98 -0.32 -11.63
C THR A 188 -11.12 1.01 -12.38
N ASN A 189 -12.20 1.72 -12.09
CA ASN A 189 -12.61 2.88 -12.88
C ASN A 189 -13.32 3.92 -11.98
N PRO A 190 -13.74 5.08 -12.51
CA PRO A 190 -14.39 6.11 -11.70
C PRO A 190 -15.65 5.65 -10.95
N GLN A 191 -16.42 4.69 -11.49
CA GLN A 191 -17.60 4.16 -10.81
C GLN A 191 -17.23 3.39 -9.54
N HIS A 192 -16.18 2.56 -9.60
CA HIS A 192 -15.65 1.88 -8.42
C HIS A 192 -15.22 2.87 -7.34
N MET A 193 -14.59 3.98 -7.74
CA MET A 193 -14.17 5.02 -6.79
C MET A 193 -15.35 5.70 -6.11
N LEU A 194 -16.46 5.89 -6.83
CA LEU A 194 -17.68 6.44 -6.25
C LEU A 194 -18.32 5.50 -5.24
N TRP A 195 -18.45 4.21 -5.54
CA TRP A 195 -18.98 3.23 -4.57
C TRP A 195 -18.12 3.14 -3.31
N MET A 196 -16.80 3.22 -3.46
CA MET A 196 -15.87 3.23 -2.33
C MET A 196 -15.98 4.52 -1.51
N LEU A 197 -16.07 5.69 -2.16
CA LEU A 197 -16.25 6.95 -1.47
C LEU A 197 -17.56 6.98 -0.68
N ASP A 198 -18.67 6.59 -1.33
CA ASP A 198 -20.01 6.57 -0.73
C ASP A 198 -20.05 5.70 0.52
N GLU A 199 -19.51 4.49 0.47
CA GLU A 199 -19.44 3.62 1.64
C GLU A 199 -18.60 4.21 2.77
N TYR A 200 -17.50 4.88 2.43
CA TYR A 200 -16.63 5.50 3.42
C TYR A 200 -17.32 6.68 4.09
N GLU A 201 -17.95 7.57 3.32
CA GLU A 201 -18.69 8.72 3.83
C GLU A 201 -19.85 8.28 4.72
N HIS A 202 -20.53 7.19 4.36
CA HIS A 202 -21.55 6.57 5.19
C HIS A 202 -21.00 6.11 6.55
N ILE A 203 -19.86 5.42 6.56
CA ILE A 203 -19.22 4.93 7.80
C ILE A 203 -18.64 6.07 8.64
N ALA A 204 -18.03 7.06 8.00
CA ALA A 204 -17.35 8.18 8.65
C ALA A 204 -18.33 9.27 9.14
N GLY A 205 -19.56 9.29 8.61
CA GLY A 205 -20.60 10.24 9.02
C GLY A 205 -20.39 11.66 8.49
N GLY A 206 -19.87 11.81 7.27
CA GLY A 206 -19.59 13.11 6.67
C GLY A 206 -19.10 13.03 5.23
N HIS A 207 -18.88 14.19 4.61
CA HIS A 207 -18.37 14.29 3.23
C HIS A 207 -16.85 14.45 3.21
N TYR A 208 -16.18 13.53 2.52
CA TYR A 208 -14.73 13.42 2.43
C TYR A 208 -14.27 13.17 1.00
N PRO A 209 -14.58 14.07 0.04
CA PRO A 209 -14.27 13.86 -1.38
C PRO A 209 -12.77 13.66 -1.64
N GLY A 210 -11.90 14.11 -0.73
CA GLY A 210 -10.45 13.90 -0.79
C GLY A 210 -9.98 12.49 -0.43
N MET A 211 -10.84 11.61 0.11
CA MET A 211 -10.45 10.25 0.51
C MET A 211 -9.97 9.42 -0.69
N ILE A 212 -10.58 9.60 -1.87
CA ILE A 212 -10.25 8.80 -3.06
C ILE A 212 -10.14 9.68 -4.30
N THR A 213 -9.13 9.42 -5.14
CA THR A 213 -8.95 10.15 -6.41
C THR A 213 -9.48 9.34 -7.59
N GLY A 214 -9.56 9.95 -8.79
CA GLY A 214 -10.06 9.27 -9.98
C GLY A 214 -11.58 9.14 -10.08
N LYS A 215 -12.30 10.00 -9.36
CA LYS A 215 -13.75 10.19 -9.48
C LYS A 215 -14.09 10.94 -10.78
N PRO A 216 -15.34 10.86 -11.27
CA PRO A 216 -15.81 11.71 -12.35
C PRO A 216 -15.74 13.20 -11.99
N VAL A 217 -15.56 14.07 -13.00
CA VAL A 217 -15.38 15.52 -12.81
C VAL A 217 -16.53 16.14 -11.99
N GLY A 218 -17.78 15.82 -12.33
CA GLY A 218 -18.96 16.31 -11.61
C GLY A 218 -19.08 15.86 -10.15
N MET A 219 -18.23 14.92 -9.70
CA MET A 219 -18.24 14.33 -8.36
C MET A 219 -16.89 14.56 -7.64
N GLY A 220 -16.27 15.72 -7.85
CA GLY A 220 -14.97 16.08 -7.24
C GLY A 220 -13.78 15.36 -7.88
N GLY A 221 -13.92 14.98 -9.15
CA GLY A 221 -12.82 14.56 -10.02
C GLY A 221 -12.06 15.74 -10.61
N SER A 222 -10.90 15.48 -11.19
CA SER A 222 -10.09 16.51 -11.87
C SER A 222 -10.26 16.40 -13.39
N LEU A 223 -10.37 17.55 -14.06
CA LEU A 223 -10.07 17.66 -15.49
C LEU A 223 -8.61 17.29 -15.75
N GLY A 224 -8.28 16.87 -16.98
CA GLY A 224 -6.91 16.50 -17.32
C GLY A 224 -6.49 15.09 -16.90
N ARG A 225 -7.27 14.41 -16.03
CA ARG A 225 -6.81 13.17 -15.39
C ARG A 225 -6.67 12.01 -16.37
N THR A 226 -7.54 11.93 -17.37
CA THR A 226 -7.62 10.78 -18.28
C THR A 226 -6.40 10.75 -19.20
N GLU A 227 -5.97 11.93 -19.64
CA GLU A 227 -4.88 12.20 -20.57
C GLU A 227 -3.51 12.38 -19.89
N ALA A 228 -3.48 12.78 -18.61
CA ALA A 228 -2.27 13.21 -17.89
C ALA A 228 -1.08 12.25 -18.01
N THR A 229 -1.29 10.93 -17.87
CA THR A 229 -0.18 9.97 -17.94
C THR A 229 0.38 9.85 -19.35
N GLY A 230 -0.47 9.86 -20.39
CA GLY A 230 -0.02 9.78 -21.78
C GLY A 230 0.73 11.04 -22.20
N TYR A 231 0.20 12.22 -21.84
CA TYR A 231 0.88 13.49 -22.08
C TYR A 231 2.19 13.59 -21.29
N GLY A 232 2.22 13.10 -20.05
CA GLY A 232 3.44 13.04 -19.23
C GLY A 232 4.56 12.24 -19.90
N VAL A 233 4.25 11.11 -20.55
CA VAL A 233 5.24 10.35 -21.34
C VAL A 233 5.85 11.21 -22.44
N VAL A 234 5.03 11.95 -23.18
CA VAL A 234 5.50 12.81 -24.28
C VAL A 234 6.28 14.01 -23.75
N TYR A 235 5.91 14.58 -22.60
CA TYR A 235 6.67 15.66 -21.99
C TYR A 235 8.06 15.18 -21.55
N CYS A 236 8.18 14.01 -20.92
CA CYS A 236 9.48 13.42 -20.60
C CYS A 236 10.30 13.14 -21.87
N LEU A 237 9.66 12.62 -22.93
CA LEU A 237 10.32 12.38 -24.22
C LEU A 237 10.84 13.69 -24.84
N ARG A 238 10.06 14.76 -24.81
CA ARG A 238 10.44 16.08 -25.34
C ARG A 238 11.73 16.59 -24.69
N GLU A 239 11.82 16.54 -23.35
CA GLU A 239 13.03 16.96 -22.64
C GLU A 239 14.23 16.06 -22.99
N ALA A 240 14.03 14.74 -23.08
CA ALA A 240 15.08 13.81 -23.46
C ALA A 240 15.58 14.00 -24.91
N LEU A 241 14.71 14.36 -25.84
CA LEU A 241 15.09 14.70 -27.21
C LEU A 241 15.87 16.02 -27.26
N ALA A 242 15.46 17.03 -26.48
CA ALA A 242 16.17 18.29 -26.38
C ALA A 242 17.60 18.11 -25.85
N GLU A 243 17.80 17.30 -24.81
CA GLU A 243 19.15 16.95 -24.31
C GLU A 243 20.02 16.24 -25.36
N LYS A 244 19.39 15.50 -26.30
CA LYS A 244 20.07 14.83 -27.40
C LYS A 244 20.22 15.69 -28.66
N GLY A 245 19.71 16.93 -28.65
CA GLY A 245 19.73 17.81 -29.81
C GLY A 245 18.88 17.30 -30.99
N LEU A 246 17.83 16.50 -30.71
CA LEU A 246 16.92 15.96 -31.72
C LEU A 246 15.60 16.74 -31.71
N ALA A 247 15.11 17.12 -32.88
CA ALA A 247 13.76 17.64 -33.02
C ALA A 247 12.74 16.49 -33.07
N ALA A 248 11.61 16.65 -32.36
CA ALA A 248 10.56 15.62 -32.34
C ALA A 248 10.03 15.30 -33.76
N ALA A 249 9.93 16.31 -34.63
CA ALA A 249 9.48 16.16 -36.01
C ALA A 249 10.39 15.25 -36.87
N ASP A 250 11.64 15.06 -36.47
CA ASP A 250 12.62 14.23 -37.19
C ASP A 250 12.68 12.80 -36.63
N THR A 251 11.78 12.44 -35.72
CA THR A 251 11.78 11.14 -35.04
C THR A 251 10.60 10.27 -35.47
N THR A 252 10.70 8.96 -35.23
CA THR A 252 9.58 8.03 -35.33
C THR A 252 9.40 7.30 -34.00
N ALA A 253 8.16 6.96 -33.67
CA ALA A 253 7.82 6.27 -32.42
C ALA A 253 7.12 4.94 -32.69
N SER A 254 7.40 3.95 -31.83
CA SER A 254 6.64 2.70 -31.72
C SER A 254 6.02 2.64 -30.32
N VAL A 255 4.73 2.34 -30.25
CA VAL A 255 3.97 2.32 -28.99
C VAL A 255 3.39 0.92 -28.76
N GLN A 256 3.63 0.36 -27.59
CA GLN A 256 3.08 -0.93 -27.17
C GLN A 256 1.87 -0.72 -26.25
N GLY A 257 0.74 -1.33 -26.61
CA GLY A 257 -0.55 -1.17 -25.92
C GLY A 257 -1.42 -0.09 -26.55
N PHE A 258 -2.73 -0.16 -26.32
CA PHE A 258 -3.72 0.78 -26.89
C PHE A 258 -4.81 1.15 -25.87
N GLY A 259 -4.42 1.26 -24.60
CA GLY A 259 -5.29 1.79 -23.53
C GLY A 259 -5.13 3.31 -23.37
N ASN A 260 -5.72 3.86 -22.31
CA ASN A 260 -5.71 5.30 -22.03
C ASN A 260 -4.32 5.94 -22.19
N VAL A 261 -3.27 5.39 -21.56
CA VAL A 261 -1.92 5.96 -21.63
C VAL A 261 -1.39 6.04 -23.07
N ALA A 262 -1.52 4.95 -23.82
CA ALA A 262 -0.99 4.86 -25.18
C ALA A 262 -1.74 5.79 -26.13
N GLN A 263 -3.07 5.85 -26.03
CA GLN A 263 -3.90 6.72 -26.87
C GLN A 263 -3.48 8.19 -26.74
N TYR A 264 -3.37 8.70 -25.50
CA TYR A 264 -2.99 10.09 -25.29
C TYR A 264 -1.50 10.36 -25.54
N ALA A 265 -0.62 9.36 -25.38
CA ALA A 265 0.78 9.50 -25.78
C ALA A 265 0.92 9.62 -27.30
N ILE A 266 0.18 8.82 -28.08
CA ILE A 266 0.15 8.92 -29.54
C ILE A 266 -0.40 10.28 -29.97
N GLU A 267 -1.51 10.71 -29.37
CA GLU A 267 -2.13 12.01 -29.65
C GLU A 267 -1.15 13.16 -29.39
N ALA A 268 -0.51 13.20 -28.22
CA ALA A 268 0.44 14.28 -27.88
C ALA A 268 1.73 14.23 -28.68
N TYR A 269 2.19 13.05 -29.12
CA TYR A 269 3.39 12.94 -29.96
C TYR A 269 3.15 13.45 -31.40
N GLN A 270 1.90 13.44 -31.86
CA GLN A 270 1.50 13.91 -33.19
C GLN A 270 1.20 15.42 -33.25
N GLN A 271 1.13 16.10 -32.11
CA GLN A 271 0.90 17.56 -32.00
C GLN A 271 2.23 18.33 -32.04
#